data_AF-A0A497B946-F1
#
_entry.id   AF-A0A497B946-F1
#
_cell.length_a   1.000
_cell.length_b   1.000
_cell.length_c   1.000
_cell.angle_alpha   90.00
_cell.angle_beta   90.00
_cell.angle_gamma   90.00
#
_symmetry.space_group_name_H-M   'P 1'
#
loop_
_entity.id
_entity.type
_entity.pdbx_description
1 polymer ?
#
loop_
_entity_poly.entity_id
_entity_poly.type
_entity_poly.pdbx_seq_one_letter_code
_entity_poly.pdbx_strand_id
1 'polypeptide(L)'
;MNAILTLVIAGVGLGVGYFYYAKNINKNVFQPDDQKATPAKMYMDGVDFTPAGKNVLFGYQFKSIAALGPIGGPIVAAQWGWLPGLLWIIFGTFFIGWVQDYASIIVAQDAPDFVLNRIAMQDGYMEEIWRSFPDVRATVPLFETEV
;
A
#
# COMPACT_ATOMS: atom_id res chain seq x y z
N MET A 1 -13.97 -20.56 -24.93
CA MET A 1 -13.14 -21.00 -23.78
C MET A 1 -14.07 -21.30 -22.62
N ASN A 2 -13.86 -22.38 -21.87
CA ASN A 2 -14.65 -22.65 -20.67
C ASN A 2 -14.19 -21.72 -19.53
N ALA A 3 -15.09 -20.88 -19.01
CA ALA A 3 -14.79 -19.90 -17.98
C ALA A 3 -14.18 -20.53 -16.71
N ILE A 4 -14.66 -21.72 -16.33
CA ILE A 4 -14.13 -22.46 -15.17
C ILE A 4 -12.67 -22.83 -15.41
N LEU A 5 -12.35 -23.33 -16.61
CA LEU A 5 -10.99 -23.69 -16.97
C LEU A 5 -10.06 -22.47 -16.97
N THR A 6 -10.53 -21.32 -17.47
CA THR A 6 -9.78 -20.06 -17.43
C THR A 6 -9.48 -19.63 -16.01
N LEU A 7 -10.46 -19.69 -15.10
CA LEU A 7 -10.27 -19.36 -13.69
C LEU A 7 -9.28 -20.29 -13.00
N VAL A 8 -9.34 -21.59 -13.30
CA VAL A 8 -8.40 -22.58 -12.76
C VAL A 8 -6.97 -22.29 -13.25
N ILE A 9 -6.78 -22.03 -14.54
CA ILE A 9 -5.47 -21.66 -15.10
C ILE A 9 -4.93 -20.39 -14.45
N ALA A 10 -5.80 -19.38 -14.29
CA ALA A 10 -5.43 -18.13 -13.63
C ALA A 10 -5.01 -18.36 -12.17
N GLY A 11 -5.79 -19.15 -11.42
CA GLY A 11 -5.50 -19.49 -10.03
C GLY A 11 -4.19 -20.26 -9.87
N VAL A 12 -3.92 -21.22 -10.76
CA VAL A 12 -2.64 -21.95 -10.78
C VAL A 12 -1.48 -20.99 -11.13
N GLY A 13 -1.65 -20.14 -12.14
CA GLY A 13 -0.64 -19.14 -12.51
C GLY A 13 -0.32 -18.18 -11.37
N LEU A 14 -1.35 -17.71 -10.67
CA LEU A 14 -1.18 -16.87 -9.48
C LEU A 14 -0.50 -17.62 -8.33
N GLY A 15 -0.87 -18.90 -8.11
CA GLY A 15 -0.23 -19.75 -7.10
C GLY A 15 1.26 -19.94 -7.39
N VAL A 16 1.62 -20.25 -8.63
CA VAL A 16 3.02 -20.41 -9.05
C VAL A 16 3.78 -19.09 -8.87
N GLY A 17 3.22 -17.97 -9.32
CA GLY A 17 3.86 -16.67 -9.12
C GLY A 17 4.05 -16.32 -7.64
N TYR A 18 3.10 -16.65 -6.77
CA TYR A 18 3.26 -16.45 -5.33
C TYR A 18 4.38 -17.31 -4.73
N PHE A 19 4.35 -18.63 -4.96
CA PHE A 19 5.27 -19.56 -4.31
C PHE A 19 6.70 -19.50 -4.85
N TYR A 20 6.86 -19.24 -6.15
CA TYR A 20 8.19 -19.23 -6.78
C TYR A 20 8.75 -17.83 -6.92
N TYR A 21 7.96 -16.84 -7.30
CA TYR A 21 8.46 -15.49 -7.54
C TYR A 21 8.36 -14.62 -6.29
N ALA A 22 7.15 -14.39 -5.78
CA ALA A 22 6.93 -13.49 -4.65
C ALA A 22 7.70 -13.94 -3.38
N LYS A 23 7.62 -15.24 -3.05
CA LYS A 23 8.35 -15.81 -1.91
C LYS A 23 9.87 -15.71 -2.07
N ASN A 24 10.38 -15.89 -3.29
CA ASN A 24 11.81 -15.79 -3.58
C ASN A 24 12.30 -14.34 -3.46
N ILE A 25 11.53 -13.38 -3.99
CA ILE A 25 11.81 -11.94 -3.86
C ILE A 25 11.80 -11.53 -2.38
N ASN A 26 10.80 -11.96 -1.62
CA ASN A 26 10.75 -11.70 -0.18
C ASN A 26 11.99 -12.20 0.55
N LYS A 27 12.40 -13.46 0.29
CA LYS A 27 13.50 -14.10 0.99
C LYS A 27 14.89 -13.60 0.56
N ASN A 28 15.09 -13.27 -0.72
CA ASN A 28 16.43 -13.01 -1.25
C ASN A 28 16.69 -11.53 -1.52
N VAL A 29 15.64 -10.72 -1.75
CA VAL A 29 15.78 -9.30 -2.08
C VAL A 29 15.46 -8.42 -0.89
N PHE A 30 14.22 -8.49 -0.36
CA PHE A 30 13.79 -7.59 0.71
C PHE A 30 14.25 -8.02 2.09
N GLN A 31 14.28 -9.33 2.37
CA GLN A 31 14.77 -9.89 3.63
C GLN A 31 14.20 -9.16 4.87
N PRO A 32 12.86 -9.05 5.00
CA PRO A 32 12.26 -8.35 6.12
C PRO A 32 12.65 -9.01 7.45
N ASP A 33 12.93 -8.20 8.47
CA ASP A 33 13.26 -8.65 9.81
C ASP A 33 11.99 -8.66 10.69
N ASP A 34 11.53 -9.85 11.04
CA ASP A 34 10.36 -10.05 11.91
C ASP A 34 10.60 -9.56 13.36
N GLN A 35 11.85 -9.38 13.78
CA GLN A 35 12.21 -8.85 15.10
C GLN A 35 12.22 -7.31 15.13
N LYS A 36 12.26 -6.65 13.98
CA LYS A 36 12.26 -5.19 13.88
C LYS A 36 10.85 -4.65 14.14
N ALA A 37 10.70 -3.79 15.14
CA ALA A 37 9.44 -3.09 15.35
C ALA A 37 9.17 -2.13 14.17
N THR A 38 7.93 -2.10 13.68
CA THR A 38 7.50 -1.17 12.64
C THR A 38 7.43 0.26 13.20
N PRO A 39 7.57 1.31 12.36
CA PRO A 39 7.37 2.71 12.78
C PRO A 39 6.06 2.93 13.52
N ALA A 40 4.97 2.28 13.09
CA ALA A 40 3.67 2.32 13.75
C ALA A 40 3.68 1.84 15.22
N LYS A 41 4.71 1.10 15.65
CA LYS A 41 4.91 0.68 17.04
C LYS A 41 5.98 1.49 17.77
N MET A 42 6.98 2.00 17.05
CA MET A 42 8.09 2.78 17.62
C MET A 42 7.67 4.21 17.94
N TYR A 43 6.86 4.82 17.09
CA TYR A 43 6.45 6.24 17.18
C TYR A 43 4.96 6.37 17.51
N MET A 44 4.39 5.42 18.26
CA MET A 44 2.95 5.39 18.58
C MET A 44 2.45 6.71 19.15
N ASP A 45 1.71 7.48 18.36
CA ASP A 45 1.16 8.78 18.74
C ASP A 45 -0.38 8.77 18.80
N GLY A 46 -1.03 7.71 18.30
CA GLY A 46 -2.47 7.57 18.23
C GLY A 46 -3.11 8.34 17.06
N VAL A 47 -2.33 9.01 16.21
CA VAL A 47 -2.79 9.81 15.08
C VAL A 47 -2.12 9.34 13.79
N ASP A 48 -0.84 9.61 13.59
CA ASP A 48 -0.11 9.26 12.37
C ASP A 48 0.47 7.84 12.43
N PHE A 49 0.82 7.37 13.63
CA PHE A 49 1.40 6.05 13.89
C PHE A 49 0.53 5.26 14.87
N THR A 50 -0.38 4.46 14.30
CA THR A 50 -1.22 3.54 15.09
C THR A 50 -1.07 2.11 14.57
N PRO A 51 -0.72 1.13 15.41
CA PRO A 51 -0.64 -0.27 14.99
C PRO A 51 -2.02 -0.78 14.59
N ALA A 52 -2.13 -1.24 13.35
CA ALA A 52 -3.32 -1.91 12.86
C ALA A 52 -3.14 -3.43 12.87
N GLY A 53 -4.24 -4.16 13.12
CA GLY A 53 -4.27 -5.60 12.91
C GLY A 53 -4.10 -5.96 11.43
N LYS A 54 -3.50 -7.12 11.14
CA LYS A 54 -3.21 -7.59 9.77
C LYS A 54 -4.42 -7.55 8.82
N ASN A 55 -5.61 -7.87 9.32
CA ASN A 55 -6.83 -7.89 8.51
C ASN A 55 -7.29 -6.47 8.13
N VAL A 56 -7.11 -5.52 9.04
CA VAL A 56 -7.42 -4.10 8.82
C VAL A 56 -6.44 -3.52 7.81
N LEU A 57 -5.13 -3.80 7.98
CA LEU A 57 -4.09 -3.39 7.05
C LEU A 57 -4.33 -3.95 5.64
N PHE A 58 -4.72 -5.23 5.53
CA PHE A 58 -5.13 -5.83 4.26
C PHE A 58 -6.32 -5.08 3.63
N GLY A 59 -7.33 -4.73 4.42
CA GLY A 59 -8.48 -3.96 3.95
C GLY A 59 -8.08 -2.58 3.40
N TYR A 60 -7.18 -1.87 4.08
CA TYR A 60 -6.66 -0.59 3.61
C TYR A 60 -5.87 -0.74 2.29
N GLN A 61 -4.98 -1.74 2.20
CA GLN A 61 -4.22 -2.00 0.98
C GLN A 61 -5.16 -2.39 -0.17
N PHE A 62 -6.11 -3.28 0.09
CA PHE A 62 -7.08 -3.72 -0.90
C PHE A 62 -7.94 -2.55 -1.40
N LYS A 63 -8.44 -1.70 -0.50
CA LYS A 63 -9.20 -0.49 -0.86
C LYS A 63 -8.36 0.45 -1.71
N SER A 64 -7.09 0.68 -1.35
CA SER A 64 -6.17 1.54 -2.10
C SER A 64 -5.98 1.06 -3.54
N ILE A 65 -5.72 -0.25 -3.71
CA ILE A 65 -5.57 -0.87 -5.03
C ILE A 65 -6.89 -0.88 -5.80
N ALA A 66 -8.02 -1.17 -5.16
CA ALA A 66 -9.31 -1.19 -5.83
C ALA A 66 -9.75 0.19 -6.33
N ALA A 67 -9.40 1.25 -5.61
CA ALA A 67 -9.72 2.64 -5.97
C ALA A 67 -8.84 3.18 -7.12
N LEU A 68 -7.57 2.78 -7.18
CA LEU A 68 -6.59 3.24 -8.17
C LEU A 68 -6.25 2.19 -9.24
N GLY A 69 -6.97 1.06 -9.25
CA GLY A 69 -6.58 -0.14 -9.97
C GLY A 69 -6.17 0.15 -11.42
N PRO A 70 -5.12 -0.51 -11.94
CA PRO A 70 -4.66 -0.30 -13.30
C PRO A 70 -5.69 -0.89 -14.27
N ILE A 71 -6.77 -0.16 -14.50
CA ILE A 71 -7.90 -0.55 -15.35
C ILE A 71 -7.49 -0.45 -16.83
N GLY A 72 -6.64 0.53 -17.16
CA GLY A 72 -6.22 0.78 -18.54
C GLY A 72 -5.48 -0.39 -19.18
N GLY A 73 -4.53 -1.02 -18.47
CA GLY A 73 -3.73 -2.11 -19.02
C GLY A 73 -4.56 -3.35 -19.43
N PRO A 74 -5.36 -3.94 -18.52
CA PRO A 74 -6.25 -5.04 -18.84
C PRO A 74 -7.28 -4.69 -19.92
N ILE A 75 -7.84 -3.48 -19.92
CA ILE A 75 -8.79 -3.04 -20.96
C ILE A 75 -8.11 -3.03 -22.33
N VAL A 76 -6.94 -2.39 -22.45
CA VAL A 76 -6.20 -2.33 -23.71
C VAL A 76 -5.81 -3.73 -24.16
N ALA A 77 -5.30 -4.57 -23.26
CA ALA A 77 -4.95 -5.96 -23.57
C ALA A 77 -6.18 -6.78 -24.00
N ALA A 78 -7.35 -6.56 -23.40
CA ALA A 78 -8.58 -7.27 -23.75
C ALA A 78 -9.10 -6.93 -25.16
N GLN A 79 -8.73 -5.78 -25.73
CA GLN A 79 -9.03 -5.45 -27.14
C GLN A 79 -8.42 -6.47 -28.12
N TRP A 80 -7.33 -7.12 -27.72
CA TRP A 80 -6.65 -8.19 -28.48
C TRP A 80 -7.19 -9.58 -28.14
N GLY A 81 -8.28 -9.65 -27.38
CA GLY A 81 -8.94 -10.87 -26.95
C GLY A 81 -8.71 -11.23 -25.49
N TRP A 82 -9.35 -12.30 -25.06
CA TRP A 82 -9.37 -12.73 -23.65
C TRP A 82 -8.00 -13.21 -23.15
N LEU A 83 -7.18 -13.83 -24.01
CA LEU A 83 -5.89 -14.39 -23.63
C LEU A 83 -4.85 -13.29 -23.34
N PRO A 84 -4.62 -12.28 -24.21
CA PRO A 84 -3.74 -11.17 -23.88
C PRO A 84 -4.18 -10.41 -22.61
N GLY A 85 -5.49 -10.21 -22.42
CA GLY A 85 -6.03 -9.64 -21.18
C GLY A 85 -5.68 -10.48 -19.94
N LEU A 86 -5.83 -11.80 -20.02
CA LEU A 86 -5.49 -12.71 -18.92
C LEU A 86 -3.99 -12.71 -18.61
N LEU A 87 -3.14 -12.77 -19.64
CA LEU A 87 -1.69 -12.71 -19.46
C LEU A 87 -1.27 -11.38 -18.83
N TRP A 88 -1.87 -10.27 -19.27
CA TRP A 88 -1.63 -8.96 -18.67
C TRP A 88 -2.00 -8.94 -17.18
N ILE A 89 -3.16 -9.50 -16.81
CA ILE A 89 -3.56 -9.56 -15.39
C ILE A 89 -2.52 -10.35 -14.60
N ILE A 90 -2.16 -11.56 -15.04
CA ILE A 90 -1.22 -12.42 -14.31
C ILE A 90 0.15 -11.76 -14.20
N PHE A 91 0.75 -11.38 -15.33
CA PHE A 91 2.11 -10.82 -15.35
C PHE A 91 2.17 -9.41 -14.75
N GLY A 92 1.19 -8.56 -15.05
CA GLY A 92 1.09 -7.21 -14.50
C GLY A 92 0.96 -7.23 -12.98
N THR A 93 0.17 -8.14 -12.42
CA THR A 93 0.08 -8.29 -10.97
C THR A 93 1.43 -8.66 -10.34
N PHE A 94 2.21 -9.55 -10.93
CA PHE A 94 3.49 -9.96 -10.33
C PHE A 94 4.61 -8.92 -10.51
N PHE A 95 4.81 -8.44 -11.74
CA PHE A 95 6.00 -7.66 -12.08
C PHE A 95 5.81 -6.16 -11.87
N ILE A 96 4.58 -5.65 -11.97
CA ILE A 96 4.30 -4.22 -11.86
C ILE A 96 3.62 -3.93 -10.52
N GLY A 97 2.56 -4.66 -10.16
CA GLY A 97 1.79 -4.38 -8.95
C GLY A 97 2.48 -4.84 -7.66
N TRP A 98 2.58 -6.15 -7.46
CA TRP A 98 2.97 -6.74 -6.17
C TRP A 98 4.36 -6.31 -5.72
N VAL A 99 5.37 -6.37 -6.60
CA VAL A 99 6.74 -5.99 -6.23
C VAL A 99 6.84 -4.49 -5.91
N GLN A 100 6.18 -3.64 -6.68
CA GLN A 100 6.18 -2.19 -6.45
C GLN A 100 5.53 -1.85 -5.11
N ASP A 101 4.33 -2.38 -4.86
CA ASP A 101 3.59 -2.15 -3.62
C ASP A 101 4.41 -2.66 -2.42
N TYR A 102 4.97 -3.87 -2.52
CA TYR A 102 5.78 -4.44 -1.46
C TYR A 102 7.06 -3.63 -1.20
N ALA A 103 7.75 -3.20 -2.25
CA ALA A 103 8.92 -2.34 -2.15
C ALA A 103 8.59 -1.02 -1.45
N SER A 104 7.47 -0.39 -1.82
CA SER A 104 7.05 0.88 -1.23
C SER A 104 6.83 0.79 0.27
N ILE A 105 6.27 -0.34 0.74
CA ILE A 105 6.03 -0.60 2.17
C ILE A 105 7.35 -0.81 2.91
N ILE A 106 8.25 -1.65 2.37
CA ILE A 106 9.54 -1.95 3.03
C ILE A 106 10.41 -0.69 3.11
N VAL A 107 10.51 0.08 2.02
CA VAL A 107 11.27 1.34 2.01
C VAL A 107 10.69 2.35 2.99
N ALA A 108 9.36 2.47 3.08
CA ALA A 108 8.72 3.36 4.05
C ALA A 108 8.96 2.90 5.51
N GLN A 109 9.02 1.58 5.75
CA GLN A 109 9.36 1.04 7.06
C GLN A 109 10.80 1.38 7.48
N ASP A 110 11.72 1.47 6.51
CA ASP A 110 13.15 1.72 6.77
C ASP A 110 13.51 3.21 6.85
N ALA A 111 12.65 4.11 6.37
CA ALA A 111 12.87 5.56 6.39
C ALA A 111 11.76 6.34 7.13
N PRO A 112 11.50 6.05 8.42
CA PRO A 112 10.48 6.76 9.19
C PRO A 112 10.78 8.26 9.33
N ASP A 113 12.05 8.64 9.27
CA ASP A 113 12.50 10.04 9.37
C ASP A 113 11.86 10.94 8.31
N PHE A 114 11.53 10.42 7.12
CA PHE A 114 10.82 11.20 6.11
C PHE A 114 9.42 11.62 6.60
N VAL A 115 8.68 10.70 7.20
CA VAL A 115 7.34 10.97 7.75
C VAL A 115 7.46 11.92 8.94
N LEU A 116 8.41 11.66 9.85
CA LEU A 116 8.68 12.52 11.01
C LEU A 116 9.07 13.95 10.60
N ASN A 117 9.93 14.10 9.59
CA ASN A 117 10.32 15.40 9.07
C ASN A 117 9.14 16.13 8.41
N ARG A 118 8.23 15.39 7.76
CA ARG A 118 7.01 15.98 7.20
C ARG A 118 6.09 16.49 8.30
N ILE A 119 5.91 15.72 9.38
CA ILE A 119 5.12 16.14 10.56
C ILE A 119 5.77 17.39 11.18
N ALA A 120 7.08 17.38 11.42
CA ALA A 120 7.79 18.53 11.98
C ALA A 120 7.66 19.80 11.10
N MET A 121 7.68 19.65 9.77
CA MET A 121 7.40 20.77 8.86
C MET A 121 5.94 21.25 9.00
N GLN A 122 4.97 20.34 9.08
CA GLN A 122 3.56 20.70 9.28
C GLN A 122 3.36 21.46 10.59
N ASP A 123 3.97 21.02 11.69
CA ASP A 123 3.90 21.70 12.98
C ASP A 123 4.48 23.12 12.90
N GLY A 124 5.64 23.28 12.26
CA GLY A 124 6.25 24.59 12.04
C GLY A 124 5.38 25.53 11.19
N TYR A 125 4.78 25.02 10.10
CA TYR A 125 3.84 25.81 9.30
C TYR A 125 2.57 26.15 10.08
N MET A 126 2.07 25.23 10.90
CA MET A 126 0.93 25.49 11.75
C MET A 126 1.24 26.59 12.75
N GLU A 127 2.40 26.59 13.43
CA GLU A 127 2.82 27.69 14.30
C GLU A 127 2.87 29.04 13.58
N GLU A 128 3.38 29.07 12.34
CA GLU A 128 3.44 30.29 11.54
C GLU A 128 2.03 30.80 11.18
N ILE A 129 1.12 29.89 10.80
CA ILE A 129 -0.30 30.21 10.55
C ILE A 129 -0.93 30.74 11.84
N TRP A 130 -0.72 30.07 12.97
CA TRP A 130 -1.24 30.46 14.29
C TRP A 130 -0.79 31.85 14.71
N ARG A 131 0.46 32.21 14.42
CA ARG A 131 1.01 33.54 14.70
C ARG A 131 0.44 34.61 13.75
N SER A 132 0.23 34.26 12.49
CA SER A 132 -0.17 35.20 11.44
C SER A 132 -1.67 35.46 11.41
N PHE A 133 -2.48 34.50 11.87
CA PHE A 133 -3.94 34.55 11.87
C PHE A 133 -4.52 34.20 13.25
N PRO A 134 -4.31 35.04 14.28
CA PRO A 134 -4.71 34.73 15.66
C PRO A 134 -6.22 34.54 15.84
N ASP A 135 -7.03 35.19 15.01
CA ASP A 135 -8.50 35.12 15.04
C ASP A 135 -9.07 33.98 14.18
N VAL A 136 -8.24 33.34 13.34
CA VAL A 136 -8.60 32.19 12.52
C VAL A 136 -8.14 30.91 13.25
N ARG A 137 -8.56 30.76 14.51
CA ARG A 137 -8.69 29.43 15.10
C ARG A 137 -9.82 28.71 14.41
N ALA A 138 -9.49 28.12 13.25
CA ALA A 138 -10.21 26.97 12.77
C ALA A 138 -10.31 26.02 13.97
N THR A 139 -11.51 25.93 14.51
CA THR A 139 -11.93 24.86 15.41
C THR A 139 -11.95 23.62 14.54
N VAL A 140 -10.76 23.17 14.10
CA VAL A 140 -10.58 21.82 13.61
C VAL A 140 -10.88 20.98 14.84
N PRO A 141 -12.00 20.25 14.89
CA PRO A 141 -12.24 19.39 16.02
C PRO A 141 -11.08 18.41 16.02
N LEU A 142 -10.20 18.54 17.01
CA LEU A 142 -9.25 17.49 17.31
C LEU A 142 -10.13 16.26 17.54
N PHE A 143 -9.90 15.21 16.75
CA PHE A 143 -10.63 13.94 16.82
C PHE A 143 -10.56 13.28 18.21
N GLU A 144 -9.89 13.90 19.18
CA GLU A 144 -9.90 13.58 20.61
C GLU A 144 -11.30 13.47 21.24
N THR A 145 -12.37 13.96 20.58
CA THR A 145 -13.75 13.84 21.07
C THR A 145 -14.65 12.88 20.27
N GLU A 146 -14.17 12.29 19.18
CA GLU A 146 -14.91 11.25 18.45
C GLU A 146 -14.45 9.86 18.93
N VAL A 147 -15.17 9.34 19.91
CA VAL A 147 -15.12 7.96 20.41
C VAL A 147 -15.85 7.02 19.44
#